data_AF-E2SAT3-F1
#
_entry.id   AF-E2SAT3-F1
#
_cell.length_a   1.000
_cell.length_b   1.000
_cell.length_c   1.000
_cell.angle_alpha   90.00
_cell.angle_beta   90.00
_cell.angle_gamma   90.00
#
_symmetry.space_group_name_H-M   'P 1'
#
loop_
_entity.id
_entity.type
_entity.pdbx_description
1 polymer ?
#
loop_
_entity_poly.entity_id
_entity_poly.type
_entity_poly.pdbx_seq_one_letter_code
_entity_poly.pdbx_strand_id
1 'polypeptide(L)'
;MTFVQELTATGRPTPLSRYIVANGVLYLVFGTVVLCWPEITYLMGADDFRAGESGLVRVLGFVMAIIGWFYVMGGRTGATSFGLATVVDRAVVPVVLGALAWSGAVDGGLVVGFAILDPVLALGAYLIWRRTRVAT
;
A
#
# COMPACT_ATOMS: atom_id res chain seq x y z
N MET A 1 -27.57 15.00 7.43
CA MET A 1 -26.84 13.78 7.01
C MET A 1 -25.96 13.34 8.16
N THR A 2 -25.90 12.04 8.46
CA THR A 2 -25.06 11.52 9.56
C THR A 2 -23.65 11.22 9.06
N PHE A 3 -22.66 11.25 9.96
CA PHE A 3 -21.26 10.89 9.62
C PHE A 3 -21.15 9.54 8.90
N VAL A 4 -21.92 8.55 9.35
CA VAL A 4 -21.94 7.20 8.76
C VAL A 4 -22.47 7.24 7.32
N GLN A 5 -23.47 8.07 7.03
CA GLN A 5 -24.00 8.21 5.67
C GLN A 5 -22.96 8.82 4.72
N GLU A 6 -22.24 9.86 5.16
CA GLU A 6 -21.17 10.47 4.35
C GLU A 6 -19.98 9.52 4.15
N LEU A 7 -19.58 8.81 5.20
CA LEU A 7 -18.48 7.84 5.13
C LEU A 7 -18.82 6.61 4.26
N THR A 8 -20.11 6.28 4.14
CA THR A 8 -20.57 5.16 3.31
C THR A 8 -20.89 5.55 1.88
N ALA A 9 -20.91 6.86 1.56
CA ALA A 9 -21.09 7.34 0.20
C ALA A 9 -20.00 6.80 -0.74
N THR A 10 -20.38 6.49 -1.98
CA THR A 10 -19.48 5.96 -3.02
C THR A 10 -19.74 6.68 -4.33
N GLY A 11 -18.67 6.99 -5.07
CA GLY A 11 -18.78 7.48 -6.44
C GLY A 11 -19.05 6.36 -7.44
N ARG A 12 -19.09 6.72 -8.74
CA ARG A 12 -19.30 5.74 -9.81
C ARG A 12 -18.08 4.81 -9.91
N PRO A 13 -18.24 3.49 -9.75
CA PRO A 13 -17.11 2.57 -9.81
C PRO A 13 -16.53 2.49 -11.23
N THR A 14 -15.20 2.57 -11.31
CA THR A 14 -14.41 2.39 -12.54
C THR A 14 -13.48 1.18 -12.38
N PRO A 15 -12.94 0.61 -13.49
CA PRO A 15 -11.95 -0.46 -13.39
C PRO A 15 -10.74 -0.07 -12.53
N LEU A 16 -10.26 1.17 -12.68
CA LEU A 16 -9.18 1.71 -11.85
C LEU A 16 -9.59 1.78 -10.38
N SER A 17 -10.77 2.33 -10.08
CA SER A 17 -11.29 2.42 -8.71
C SER A 17 -11.38 1.05 -8.03
N ARG A 18 -11.91 0.03 -8.71
CA ARG A 18 -11.98 -1.35 -8.18
C ARG A 18 -10.59 -1.93 -7.90
N TYR A 19 -9.64 -1.69 -8.79
CA TYR A 19 -8.26 -2.12 -8.61
C TYR A 19 -7.60 -1.45 -7.38
N ILE A 20 -7.82 -0.15 -7.19
CA ILE A 20 -7.31 0.56 -6.02
C ILE A 20 -7.96 0.08 -4.71
N VAL A 21 -9.26 -0.19 -4.71
CA VAL A 21 -9.94 -0.77 -3.53
C VAL A 21 -9.38 -2.16 -3.21
N ALA A 22 -9.17 -3.02 -4.23
CA ALA A 22 -8.58 -4.34 -4.03
C ALA A 22 -7.17 -4.25 -3.44
N ASN A 23 -6.34 -3.35 -3.96
CA ASN A 23 -5.03 -3.08 -3.37
C ASN A 23 -5.18 -2.58 -1.92
N GLY A 24 -6.09 -1.65 -1.65
CA GLY A 24 -6.33 -1.15 -0.30
C GLY A 24 -6.66 -2.26 0.70
N VAL A 25 -7.50 -3.22 0.31
CA VAL A 25 -7.78 -4.41 1.12
C VAL A 25 -6.53 -5.25 1.34
N LEU A 26 -5.70 -5.45 0.31
CA LEU A 26 -4.43 -6.17 0.43
C LEU A 26 -3.51 -5.50 1.47
N TYR A 27 -3.28 -4.19 1.38
CA TYR A 27 -2.46 -3.46 2.35
C TYR A 27 -3.07 -3.48 3.76
N LEU A 28 -4.40 -3.41 3.87
CA LEU A 28 -5.09 -3.45 5.16
C LEU A 28 -4.90 -4.80 5.84
N VAL A 29 -5.13 -5.90 5.13
CA VAL A 29 -4.92 -7.26 5.64
C VAL A 29 -3.45 -7.46 5.99
N PHE A 30 -2.55 -7.17 5.06
CA PHE A 30 -1.13 -7.43 5.25
C PHE A 30 -0.53 -6.56 6.37
N GLY A 31 -0.88 -5.28 6.43
CA GLY A 31 -0.47 -4.38 7.51
C GLY A 31 -0.99 -4.82 8.87
N THR A 32 -2.25 -5.28 8.94
CA THR A 32 -2.84 -5.82 10.18
C THR A 32 -2.13 -7.10 10.63
N VAL A 33 -1.78 -7.98 9.69
CA VAL A 33 -1.02 -9.20 10.01
C VAL A 33 0.35 -8.85 10.57
N VAL A 34 1.11 -7.96 9.93
CA VAL A 34 2.44 -7.52 10.41
C VAL A 34 2.35 -6.79 11.77
N LEU A 35 1.30 -6.00 11.99
CA LEU A 35 1.04 -5.32 13.26
C LEU A 35 0.79 -6.31 14.42
N CYS A 36 0.01 -7.36 14.16
CA CYS A 36 -0.33 -8.35 15.19
C CYS A 36 0.77 -9.40 15.37
N TRP A 37 1.49 -9.74 14.29
CA TRP A 37 2.48 -10.80 14.22
C TRP A 37 3.72 -10.34 13.43
N PRO A 38 4.59 -9.50 14.02
CA PRO A 38 5.75 -8.94 13.32
C PRO A 38 6.74 -10.02 12.87
N GLU A 39 6.85 -11.15 13.57
CA GLU A 39 7.76 -12.27 13.25
C GLU A 39 7.44 -12.92 11.90
N ILE A 40 6.28 -12.62 11.29
CA ILE A 40 5.99 -13.04 9.92
C ILE A 40 7.00 -12.50 8.91
N THR A 41 7.72 -11.42 9.23
CA THR A 41 8.78 -10.87 8.37
C THR A 41 9.99 -11.78 8.25
N TYR A 42 10.18 -12.74 9.16
CA TYR A 42 11.23 -13.75 9.01
C TYR A 42 11.00 -14.61 7.75
N LEU A 43 9.74 -14.82 7.36
CA LEU A 43 9.40 -15.49 6.09
C LEU A 43 9.79 -14.65 4.86
N MET A 44 10.03 -13.35 5.05
CA MET A 44 10.49 -12.41 4.03
C MET A 44 12.02 -12.25 4.06
N GLY A 45 12.72 -13.04 4.88
CA GLY A 45 14.18 -13.02 5.00
C GLY A 45 14.72 -11.94 5.92
N ALA A 46 13.90 -11.39 6.83
CA ALA A 46 14.40 -10.52 7.90
C ALA A 46 15.18 -11.34 8.94
N ASP A 47 16.28 -10.78 9.45
CA ASP A 47 17.02 -11.33 10.59
C ASP A 47 16.21 -11.27 11.91
N ASP A 48 16.69 -11.99 12.92
CA ASP A 48 16.11 -11.96 14.28
C ASP A 48 16.10 -10.53 14.83
N PHE A 49 14.93 -10.10 15.33
CA PHE A 49 14.76 -8.75 15.85
C PHE A 49 15.66 -8.47 17.06
N ARG A 50 16.38 -7.35 17.01
CA ARG A 50 17.03 -6.76 18.17
C ARG A 50 16.02 -5.95 19.00
N ALA A 51 16.41 -5.57 20.21
CA ALA A 51 15.55 -4.84 21.13
C ALA A 51 14.97 -3.57 20.48
N GLY A 52 13.63 -3.48 20.42
CA GLY A 52 12.91 -2.33 19.85
C GLY A 52 12.55 -2.44 18.37
N GLU A 53 13.20 -3.33 17.61
CA GLU A 53 12.94 -3.49 16.16
C GLU A 53 11.56 -4.09 15.90
N SER A 54 11.11 -5.02 16.74
CA SER A 54 9.75 -5.58 16.64
C SER A 54 8.65 -4.52 16.83
N GLY A 55 8.90 -3.51 17.67
CA GLY A 55 8.01 -2.36 17.83
C GLY A 55 7.94 -1.50 16.56
N LEU A 56 9.08 -1.26 15.92
CA LEU A 56 9.15 -0.53 14.65
C LEU A 56 8.45 -1.28 13.52
N VAL A 57 8.64 -2.60 13.42
CA VAL A 57 7.94 -3.44 12.44
C VAL A 57 6.43 -3.39 12.65
N ARG A 58 5.96 -3.39 13.90
CA ARG A 58 4.54 -3.19 14.20
C ARG A 58 4.03 -1.82 13.76
N VAL A 59 4.82 -0.76 13.96
CA VAL A 59 4.49 0.58 13.47
C VAL A 59 4.40 0.59 11.93
N LEU A 60 5.31 -0.09 11.23
CA LEU A 60 5.22 -0.26 9.78
C LEU A 60 3.92 -0.97 9.37
N GLY A 61 3.57 -2.08 10.04
CA GLY A 61 2.30 -2.77 9.83
C GLY A 61 1.08 -1.86 10.04
N PHE A 62 1.11 -1.03 11.09
CA PHE A 62 0.06 -0.04 11.34
C PHE A 62 -0.04 1.02 10.24
N VAL A 63 1.08 1.57 9.79
CA VAL A 63 1.12 2.55 8.69
C VAL A 63 0.56 1.94 7.40
N MET A 64 0.92 0.68 7.10
CA MET A 64 0.38 -0.03 5.95
C MET A 64 -1.13 -0.25 6.06
N ALA A 65 -1.64 -0.56 7.25
CA ALA A 65 -3.08 -0.69 7.48
C ALA A 65 -3.81 0.64 7.24
N ILE A 66 -3.24 1.77 7.67
CA ILE A 66 -3.77 3.12 7.39
C ILE A 66 -3.76 3.42 5.89
N ILE A 67 -2.65 3.12 5.18
CA ILE A 67 -2.56 3.31 3.74
C ILE A 67 -3.63 2.47 3.03
N GLY A 68 -3.80 1.21 3.44
CA GLY A 68 -4.83 0.32 2.93
C GLY A 68 -6.24 0.90 3.12
N TRP A 69 -6.52 1.43 4.31
CA TRP A 69 -7.79 2.11 4.59
C TRP A 69 -8.01 3.33 3.67
N PHE A 70 -7.00 4.18 3.50
CA PHE A 70 -7.12 5.33 2.60
C PHE A 70 -7.27 4.94 1.14
N TYR A 71 -6.65 3.85 0.69
CA TYR A 71 -6.87 3.32 -0.66
C TYR A 71 -8.28 2.77 -0.84
N VAL A 72 -8.84 2.07 0.16
CA VAL A 72 -10.24 1.64 0.12
C VAL A 72 -11.16 2.86 0.02
N MET A 73 -10.99 3.85 0.89
CA MET A 73 -11.86 5.02 0.92
C MET A 73 -11.70 5.91 -0.33
N GLY A 74 -10.48 6.23 -0.70
CA GLY A 74 -10.21 7.04 -1.90
C GLY A 74 -10.57 6.31 -3.18
N GLY A 75 -10.35 4.99 -3.26
CA GLY A 75 -10.79 4.16 -4.38
C GLY A 75 -12.32 4.18 -4.55
N ARG A 76 -13.09 4.13 -3.44
CA ARG A 76 -14.55 4.20 -3.45
C ARG A 76 -15.11 5.53 -3.98
N THR A 77 -14.31 6.60 -4.04
CA THR A 77 -14.74 7.87 -4.66
C THR A 77 -14.91 7.77 -6.17
N GLY A 78 -14.29 6.78 -6.82
CA GLY A 78 -14.29 6.66 -8.29
C GLY A 78 -13.39 7.69 -9.00
N ALA A 79 -12.73 8.60 -8.26
CA ALA A 79 -11.94 9.67 -8.83
C ALA A 79 -10.66 9.14 -9.52
N THR A 80 -10.48 9.49 -10.79
CA THR A 80 -9.28 9.09 -11.54
C THR A 80 -8.01 9.72 -10.97
N SER A 81 -8.10 10.95 -10.45
CA SER A 81 -6.98 11.64 -9.81
C SER A 81 -6.45 10.87 -8.59
N PHE A 82 -7.34 10.29 -7.77
CA PHE A 82 -6.93 9.46 -6.65
C PHE A 82 -6.18 8.21 -7.12
N GLY A 83 -6.72 7.50 -8.14
CA GLY A 83 -6.05 6.33 -8.69
C GLY A 83 -4.66 6.64 -9.25
N LEU A 84 -4.49 7.77 -9.96
CA LEU A 84 -3.18 8.20 -10.44
C LEU A 84 -2.25 8.65 -9.31
N ALA A 85 -2.76 9.26 -8.25
CA ALA A 85 -1.95 9.62 -7.08
C ALA A 85 -1.29 8.37 -6.46
N THR A 86 -1.99 7.23 -6.42
CA THR A 86 -1.39 5.97 -5.91
C THR A 86 -0.23 5.46 -6.77
N VAL A 87 -0.17 5.81 -8.06
CA VAL A 87 0.97 5.45 -8.93
C VAL A 87 2.22 6.20 -8.49
N VAL A 88 2.08 7.51 -8.22
CA VAL A 88 3.18 8.36 -7.78
C VAL A 88 3.64 7.96 -6.38
N ASP A 89 2.70 7.79 -5.45
CA ASP A 89 2.94 7.34 -4.08
C ASP A 89 3.81 6.06 -4.04
N ARG A 90 3.41 5.04 -4.80
CA ARG A 90 4.11 3.76 -4.89
C ARG A 90 5.44 3.80 -5.64
N ALA A 91 5.61 4.76 -6.56
CA ALA A 91 6.89 4.95 -7.26
C ALA A 91 7.97 5.53 -6.34
N VAL A 92 7.57 6.26 -5.29
CA VAL A 92 8.50 6.85 -4.30
C VAL A 92 9.00 5.80 -3.30
N VAL A 93 8.21 4.78 -2.99
CA VAL A 93 8.54 3.72 -2.02
C VAL A 93 9.90 3.04 -2.28
N PRO A 94 10.23 2.53 -3.48
CA PRO A 94 11.54 1.91 -3.72
C PRO A 94 12.71 2.90 -3.57
N VAL A 95 12.50 4.20 -3.83
CA VAL A 95 13.53 5.23 -3.65
C VAL A 95 13.84 5.42 -2.17
N VAL A 96 12.79 5.53 -1.34
CA VAL A 96 12.94 5.72 0.11
C VAL A 96 13.50 4.46 0.77
N LEU A 97 12.95 3.29 0.45
CA LEU A 97 13.43 2.02 1.00
C LEU A 97 14.86 1.70 0.54
N GLY A 98 15.20 2.01 -0.71
CA GLY A 98 16.56 1.85 -1.22
C GLY A 98 17.57 2.72 -0.47
N ALA A 99 17.21 3.96 -0.13
CA ALA A 99 18.06 4.84 0.68
C ALA A 99 18.26 4.29 2.11
N LEU A 100 17.20 3.75 2.73
CA LEU A 100 17.27 3.13 4.06
C LEU A 100 18.08 1.83 4.09
N ALA A 101 17.97 1.02 3.02
CA ALA A 101 18.80 -0.18 2.85
C ALA A 101 20.28 0.21 2.70
N TRP A 102 20.57 1.23 1.89
CA TRP A 102 21.93 1.73 1.68
C TRP A 102 22.59 2.23 2.96
N SER A 103 21.83 2.88 3.85
CA SER A 103 22.34 3.32 5.15
C SER A 103 22.48 2.18 6.18
N GLY A 104 22.05 0.95 5.85
CA GLY A 104 22.00 -0.18 6.79
C GLY A 104 20.95 0.00 7.90
N ALA A 105 19.97 0.88 7.69
CA ALA A 105 18.94 1.18 8.69
C ALA A 105 17.77 0.19 8.65
N VAL A 106 17.59 -0.51 7.52
CA VAL A 106 16.56 -1.53 7.33
C VAL A 106 17.19 -2.74 6.65
N ASP A 107 16.77 -3.92 7.07
CA ASP A 107 17.17 -5.19 6.47
C ASP A 107 16.78 -5.25 4.98
N GLY A 108 17.71 -5.73 4.15
CA GLY A 108 17.49 -5.88 2.72
C GLY A 108 16.32 -6.80 2.37
N GLY A 109 16.08 -7.85 3.16
CA GLY A 109 14.97 -8.79 2.94
C GLY A 109 13.60 -8.10 3.04
N LEU A 110 13.44 -7.23 4.04
CA LEU A 110 12.24 -6.41 4.23
C LEU A 110 12.04 -5.43 3.07
N VAL A 111 13.12 -4.84 2.57
CA VAL A 111 13.09 -3.83 1.51
C VAL A 111 12.68 -4.42 0.17
N VAL A 112 13.18 -5.62 -0.17
CA VAL A 112 12.96 -6.24 -1.47
C VAL A 112 11.47 -6.51 -1.73
N GLY A 113 10.73 -6.98 -0.74
CA GLY A 113 9.30 -7.28 -0.88
C GLY A 113 8.49 -6.06 -1.33
N PHE A 114 8.63 -4.94 -0.61
CA PHE A 114 7.90 -3.70 -0.91
C PHE A 114 8.47 -2.95 -2.12
N ALA A 115 9.79 -2.96 -2.31
CA ALA A 115 10.42 -2.34 -3.47
C ALA A 115 10.01 -2.98 -4.80
N ILE A 116 9.53 -4.24 -4.79
CA ILE A 116 8.97 -4.91 -5.96
C ILE A 116 7.44 -4.76 -6.01
N LEU A 117 6.75 -5.02 -4.90
CA LEU A 117 5.29 -5.00 -4.84
C LEU A 117 4.73 -3.65 -5.27
N ASP A 118 5.24 -2.56 -4.71
CA ASP A 118 4.70 -1.22 -4.94
C ASP A 118 4.81 -0.78 -6.40
N PRO A 119 5.98 -0.91 -7.09
CA PRO A 119 6.07 -0.65 -8.53
C PRO A 119 5.18 -1.54 -9.40
N VAL A 120 5.04 -2.83 -9.05
CA VAL A 120 4.15 -3.74 -9.80
C VAL A 120 2.70 -3.28 -9.70
N LEU A 121 2.26 -2.93 -8.49
CA LEU A 121 0.89 -2.44 -8.30
C LEU A 121 0.68 -1.04 -8.88
N ALA A 122 1.71 -0.18 -8.88
CA ALA A 122 1.70 1.13 -9.55
C ALA A 122 1.54 0.97 -11.07
N LEU A 123 2.32 0.06 -11.67
CA LEU A 123 2.24 -0.25 -13.09
C LEU A 123 0.86 -0.81 -13.46
N GLY A 124 0.29 -1.69 -12.62
CA GLY A 124 -1.07 -2.19 -12.79
C GLY A 124 -2.11 -1.07 -12.84
N ALA A 125 -2.06 -0.13 -11.89
CA ALA A 125 -2.95 1.03 -11.86
C ALA A 125 -2.78 1.90 -13.11
N TYR A 126 -1.54 2.18 -13.51
CA TYR A 126 -1.23 2.96 -14.72
C TYR A 126 -1.75 2.30 -16.00
N LEU A 127 -1.54 0.99 -16.17
CA LEU A 127 -1.99 0.25 -17.33
C LEU A 127 -3.52 0.20 -17.42
N ILE A 128 -4.21 0.01 -16.30
CA ILE A 128 -5.68 0.04 -16.24
C ILE A 128 -6.21 1.42 -16.63
N TRP A 129 -5.61 2.48 -16.09
CA TRP A 129 -5.96 3.84 -16.47
C TRP A 129 -5.77 4.09 -17.97
N ARG A 130 -4.61 3.71 -18.51
CA ARG A 130 -4.27 3.90 -19.93
C ARG A 130 -5.26 3.16 -20.84
N ARG A 131 -5.63 1.93 -20.51
CA ARG A 131 -6.64 1.15 -21.27
C ARG A 131 -8.03 1.78 -21.21
N THR A 132 -8.42 2.31 -20.06
CA THR A 132 -9.74 2.92 -19.87
C THR A 132 -9.87 4.25 -20.64
N ARG A 133 -8.79 5.02 -20.76
CA ARG A 133 -8.71 6.27 -21.55
C ARG A 133 -8.79 6.04 -23.06
N VAL A 134 -8.24 4.94 -23.56
CA VAL A 134 -8.21 4.64 -25.01
C VAL A 134 -9.54 4.08 -25.51
N ALA A 135 -10.39 3.55 -24.61
CA ALA A 135 -11.71 3.00 -24.93
C ALA A 135 -12.84 4.06 -24.92
N THR A 136 -12.53 5.32 -24.63
CA THR A 136 -13.43 6.48 -24.62
C THR A 136 -13.00 7.49 -25.67
#